data_AF-A0A3M0Y5V5-F1
#
_entry.id   AF-A0A3M0Y5V5-F1
#
_cell.length_a   1.000
_cell.length_b   1.000
_cell.length_c   1.000
_cell.angle_alpha   90.00
_cell.angle_beta   90.00
_cell.angle_gamma   90.00
#
_symmetry.space_group_name_H-M   'P 1'
#
loop_
_entity.id
_entity.type
_entity.pdbx_description
1 polymer ?
#
loop_
_entity_poly.entity_id
_entity_poly.type
_entity_poly.pdbx_seq_one_letter_code
_entity_poly.pdbx_strand_id
1 'polypeptide(L)' 'ILLACTKPGDVVLDPFIGSGTTSAVAMKMGRNSIGIEKNKKYFKIIEKRLNPVQRTLNEVKVEFIK' A
#
# COMPACT_ATOMS: atom_id res chain seq x y z
N ILE A 1 -5.42 -14.28 -2.41
CA ILE A 1 -6.33 -13.14 -2.72
C ILE A 1 -5.75 -12.27 -3.83
N LEU A 2 -4.65 -11.53 -3.61
CA LEU A 2 -4.05 -10.66 -4.64
C LEU A 2 -3.84 -11.35 -6.00
N LEU A 3 -3.18 -12.51 -6.04
CA LEU A 3 -2.97 -13.25 -7.29
C LEU A 3 -4.25 -13.77 -7.95
N ALA A 4 -5.27 -14.08 -7.16
CA ALA A 4 -6.53 -14.64 -7.66
C ALA A 4 -7.47 -13.56 -8.20
N CYS A 5 -7.32 -12.32 -7.74
CA CYS A 5 -8.27 -11.23 -8.00
C CYS A 5 -7.67 -10.06 -8.77
N THR A 6 -6.36 -10.05 -9.03
CA THR A 6 -5.66 -8.92 -9.68
C THR A 6 -4.57 -9.40 -10.64
N LYS A 7 -4.28 -8.58 -11.65
CA LYS A 7 -3.16 -8.72 -12.58
C LYS A 7 -2.07 -7.70 -12.25
N PRO A 8 -0.81 -7.92 -12.68
CA PRO A 8 0.20 -6.87 -12.64
C PRO A 8 -0.30 -5.59 -13.31
N GLY A 9 -0.01 -4.42 -12.72
CA GLY A 9 -0.51 -3.11 -13.13
C GLY A 9 -1.81 -2.68 -12.45
N ASP A 10 -2.62 -3.60 -11.94
CA ASP A 10 -3.87 -3.26 -11.25
C ASP A 10 -3.62 -2.44 -9.97
N VAL A 11 -4.65 -1.70 -9.54
CA VAL A 11 -4.64 -0.93 -8.31
C VAL A 11 -5.38 -1.69 -7.21
N VAL A 12 -4.73 -1.85 -6.05
CA VAL A 12 -5.32 -2.47 -4.85
C VAL A 12 -5.67 -1.38 -3.84
N LEU A 13 -6.95 -1.30 -3.44
CA LEU A 13 -7.41 -0.44 -2.36
C LEU A 13 -7.46 -1.22 -1.04
N ASP A 14 -6.83 -0.66 0.00
CA ASP A 14 -6.93 -1.13 1.38
C ASP A 14 -7.38 0.02 2.31
N PRO A 15 -8.68 0.09 2.68
CA PRO A 15 -9.20 1.16 3.51
C PRO A 15 -8.80 1.04 5.00
N PHE A 16 -8.14 -0.05 5.40
CA PHE A 16 -7.69 -0.32 6.77
C PHE A 16 -6.24 -0.81 6.75
N ILE A 17 -5.39 -0.06 6.06
CA ILE A 17 -4.04 -0.49 5.69
C ILE A 17 -3.15 -0.86 6.90
N GLY A 18 -3.39 -0.31 8.09
CA GLY A 18 -2.81 -0.75 9.35
C GLY A 18 -1.28 -0.70 9.39
N SER A 19 -0.62 -1.83 9.12
CA SER A 19 0.85 -1.91 9.07
C SER A 19 1.46 -1.82 7.67
N GLY A 20 0.63 -1.70 6.61
CA GLY A 20 1.07 -1.56 5.22
C GLY A 20 1.43 -2.87 4.51
N THR A 21 1.05 -4.02 5.07
CA THR A 21 1.42 -5.34 4.50
C THR A 21 0.80 -5.58 3.13
N THR A 22 -0.47 -5.18 2.93
CA THR A 22 -1.15 -5.28 1.64
C THR A 22 -0.41 -4.52 0.54
N SER A 23 -0.08 -3.24 0.78
CA SER A 23 0.68 -2.41 -0.16
C SER A 23 2.07 -2.97 -0.43
N ALA A 24 2.77 -3.45 0.60
CA ALA A 24 4.10 -4.05 0.44
C ALA A 24 4.08 -5.30 -0.46
N VAL A 25 3.08 -6.17 -0.31
CA VAL A 25 2.94 -7.38 -1.13
C VAL A 25 2.45 -7.03 -2.54
N ALA A 26 1.48 -6.11 -2.67
CA ALA A 26 0.99 -5.63 -3.96
C ALA A 26 2.13 -5.11 -4.84
N MET A 27 3.02 -4.28 -4.28
CA MET A 27 4.20 -3.78 -5.00
C MET A 27 5.16 -4.87 -5.44
N LYS A 28 5.50 -5.82 -4.55
CA LYS A 28 6.38 -6.96 -4.89
C LYS A 28 5.80 -7.81 -6.02
N MET A 29 4.48 -7.81 -6.13
CA MET A 29 3.75 -8.50 -7.17
C MET A 29 3.59 -7.66 -8.44
N GLY A 30 4.08 -6.43 -8.51
CA GLY A 30 3.93 -5.59 -9.70
C GLY A 30 2.56 -4.89 -9.78
N ARG A 31 1.91 -4.62 -8.65
CA ARG A 31 0.63 -3.89 -8.57
C ARG A 31 0.82 -2.55 -7.89
N ASN A 32 -0.04 -1.59 -8.23
CA ASN A 32 -0.17 -0.32 -7.54
C ASN A 32 -1.02 -0.50 -6.27
N SER A 33 -0.91 0.41 -5.30
CA SER A 33 -1.78 0.35 -4.12
C SER A 33 -2.17 1.70 -3.56
N ILE A 34 -3.39 1.77 -3.02
CA ILE A 34 -3.94 2.91 -2.29
C ILE A 34 -4.33 2.42 -0.89
N GLY A 35 -3.78 3.07 0.13
CA GLY A 35 -4.06 2.76 1.53
C GLY A 35 -4.73 3.92 2.25
N ILE A 36 -5.67 3.65 3.15
CA ILE A 36 -6.26 4.66 4.02
C ILE A 36 -6.05 4.27 5.48
N GLU A 37 -5.53 5.21 6.28
CA GLU A 37 -5.32 5.01 7.71
C GLU A 37 -5.82 6.21 8.52
N LYS A 38 -6.57 5.95 9.59
CA LYS A 38 -7.09 6.99 10.49
C LYS A 38 -6.24 7.22 11.74
N ASN A 39 -5.42 6.23 12.11
CA ASN A 39 -4.58 6.31 13.29
C ASN A 39 -3.21 6.86 12.92
N LYS A 40 -2.91 8.06 13.43
CA LYS A 40 -1.70 8.81 13.12
C LYS A 40 -0.41 8.05 13.48
N LYS A 41 -0.45 7.17 14.50
CA LYS A 41 0.69 6.34 14.87
C LYS A 41 0.99 5.31 13.78
N TYR A 42 -0.02 4.65 13.24
CA TYR A 42 0.12 3.67 12.17
C TYR A 42 0.50 4.34 10.85
N PHE A 43 -0.09 5.50 10.53
CA PHE A 43 0.27 6.27 9.34
C PHE A 43 1.77 6.58 9.28
N LYS A 44 2.37 7.07 10.37
CA LYS A 44 3.82 7.34 10.44
C LYS A 44 4.68 6.09 10.28
N ILE A 45 4.21 4.94 10.74
CA ILE A 45 4.93 3.66 10.59
C ILE A 45 4.92 3.25 9.12
N ILE A 46 3.76 3.32 8.47
CA ILE A 46 3.56 2.97 7.06
C ILE A 46 4.39 3.88 6.15
N GLU A 47 4.37 5.18 6.40
CA GLU A 47 5.13 6.17 5.64
C GLU A 47 6.63 5.83 5.62
N LYS A 48 7.21 5.51 6.80
CA LYS A 48 8.61 5.06 6.89
C LYS A 48 8.88 3.74 6.16
N ARG A 49 7.92 2.82 6.18
CA ARG A 49 8.05 1.47 5.62
C ARG A 49 7.95 1.46 4.09
N LEU A 50 7.07 2.27 3.51
CA LEU A 50 6.79 2.27 2.08
C LEU A 50 7.73 3.19 1.28
N ASN A 51 8.36 4.18 1.93
CA ASN A 51 9.36 5.07 1.32
C ASN A 51 10.52 4.34 0.60
N PRO A 52 11.16 3.29 1.16
CA PRO A 52 12.19 2.53 0.43
C PRO A 52 11.64 1.64 -0.70
N VAL A 53 10.35 1.28 -0.68
CA VAL A 53 9.73 0.39 -1.68
C VAL A 53 9.32 1.14 -2.95
N GLN A 54 9.19 2.46 -2.86
CA GLN A 54 8.87 3.37 -3.97
C GLN A 54 9.97 3.47 -5.06
N ARG A 55 11.14 2.84 -4.87
CA ARG A 55 12.19 2.73 -5.90
C ARG A 55 11.88 1.72 -7.01
N THR A 56 10.78 0.97 -6.86
CA THR A 56 10.26 0.07 -7.89
C THR A 56 9.14 0.78 -8.66
N LEU A 57 8.99 0.48 -9.96
CA LEU A 57 8.13 1.16 -10.97
C LEU A 57 6.62 1.32 -10.64
N ASN A 58 6.15 0.97 -9.45
CA ASN A 58 4.74 0.96 -9.07
C ASN A 58 4.41 2.09 -8.08
N GLU A 59 3.26 2.73 -8.28
CA GLU A 59 2.76 3.80 -7.43
C GLU A 59 2.14 3.28 -6.13
N VAL A 60 2.45 3.97 -5.04
CA VAL A 60 1.81 3.80 -3.74
C VAL A 60 1.36 5.14 -3.22
N LYS A 61 0.08 5.21 -2.88
CA LYS A 61 -0.53 6.37 -2.22
C LYS A 61 -1.10 5.91 -0.88
N VAL A 62 -0.76 6.62 0.18
CA VAL A 62 -1.36 6.40 1.50
C VAL A 62 -1.94 7.71 1.98
N GLU A 63 -3.22 7.70 2.34
CA GLU A 63 -3.93 8.88 2.78
C GLU A 63 -4.30 8.77 4.27
N PHE A 64 -4.05 9.85 5.01
CA PHE A 64 -4.47 9.99 6.39
C PHE A 64 -5.82 10.69 6.46
N ILE A 65 -6.81 10.04 7.08
CA ILE A 65 -8.14 10.63 7.29
C ILE A 65 -8.34 10.98 8.77
N LYS A 66 -8.97 12.13 9.04
CA LYS A 66 -9.28 12.62 10.38
C LYS A 66 -10.59 12.06 10.92
#